data_AF-A0A640VYC7-F1
#
_entry.id   AF-A0A640VYC7-F1
#
_cell.length_a   1.000
_cell.length_b   1.000
_cell.length_c   1.000
_cell.angle_alpha   90.00
_cell.angle_beta   90.00
_cell.angle_gamma   90.00
#
_symmetry.space_group_name_H-M   'P 1'
#
loop_
_entity.id
_entity.type
_entity.pdbx_description
1 polymer ?
#
loop_
_entity_poly.entity_id
_entity_poly.type
_entity_poly.pdbx_seq_one_letter_code
_entity_poly.pdbx_strand_id
1 'polypeptide(L)'
;KTLSVSPHWKEDHIKVIKGENATVPNILRGFKWLDEMEDENDICLIYLTTHGFPILFDLPPFDEEDGMDEALATYKGFLPIENPWSWEPLANPFAIITDDEFNFLFNRLESKGIGIIVDSCHSGGFNDNWSYSKITNWANEFAGEMKGQNRVIVTSVPEEDVSYGSFFTHYLIKGLQGYGDANNDGICSLEEAFYYAKPIIEKETRMSPQIFDSYPGELLLTEVEFPPSTPEKLQGEIIGKTNKTYVYTTSSEDPEGDEIKYLINWGDGNEEWTDFYLSGEIATLSHLWNKEGTYNVIVKAVDKWGAESEWSERLVVTMAGKHVVDQRQTTQKWAFLVNNTRWCAQSFVPTIDKISKIELEVIAWKPNYTFILSIKESLDGLDMVEATAIPRVSKYWESQWLDFNFPSISVTPGKTYYIVCKSPQEGWGVAWMTGINNPYSNGNFYTSSDAGENWKKETRWSSDACFVTYG
;
A
#
# COMPACT_ATOMS: atom_id res chain seq x y z
N LYS A 1 -10.30 -4.07 4.02
CA LYS A 1 -10.79 -5.31 3.37
C LYS A 1 -11.19 -6.38 4.39
N THR A 2 -10.76 -6.29 5.65
CA THR A 2 -11.08 -7.26 6.71
C THR A 2 -12.55 -7.66 6.78
N LEU A 3 -13.48 -6.68 6.83
CA LEU A 3 -14.90 -7.00 6.85
C LEU A 3 -15.37 -7.68 5.56
N SER A 4 -14.95 -7.19 4.39
CA SER A 4 -15.37 -7.75 3.09
C SER A 4 -14.83 -9.15 2.79
N VAL A 5 -13.86 -9.63 3.57
CA VAL A 5 -13.35 -11.01 3.48
C VAL A 5 -14.22 -11.95 4.34
N SER A 6 -14.82 -11.46 5.41
CA SER A 6 -15.75 -12.26 6.22
C SER A 6 -17.04 -12.56 5.45
N PRO A 7 -17.54 -13.81 5.46
CA PRO A 7 -18.80 -14.18 4.81
C PRO A 7 -20.04 -13.53 5.46
N HIS A 8 -19.89 -12.95 6.65
CA HIS A 8 -20.98 -12.34 7.43
C HIS A 8 -21.23 -10.88 7.08
N TRP A 9 -20.29 -10.21 6.40
CA TRP A 9 -20.41 -8.81 5.99
C TRP A 9 -20.51 -8.68 4.47
N LYS A 10 -21.71 -8.45 3.96
CA LYS A 10 -21.94 -8.31 2.52
C LYS A 10 -21.70 -6.88 2.06
N GLU A 11 -21.10 -6.70 0.88
CA GLU A 11 -20.79 -5.37 0.34
C GLU A 11 -22.03 -4.48 0.17
N ASP A 12 -23.19 -5.04 -0.18
CA ASP A 12 -24.46 -4.31 -0.30
C ASP A 12 -25.05 -3.86 1.05
N HIS A 13 -24.53 -4.38 2.16
CA HIS A 13 -24.83 -3.99 3.53
C HIS A 13 -23.72 -3.11 4.14
N ILE A 14 -22.79 -2.61 3.32
CA ILE A 14 -21.73 -1.68 3.75
C ILE A 14 -21.86 -0.36 3.00
N LYS A 15 -22.05 0.74 3.74
CA LYS A 15 -22.13 2.08 3.16
C LYS A 15 -20.91 2.91 3.51
N VAL A 16 -20.12 3.25 2.49
CA VAL A 16 -18.92 4.09 2.65
C VAL A 16 -19.20 5.53 2.21
N ILE A 17 -19.06 6.48 3.15
CA ILE A 17 -19.16 7.91 2.89
C ILE A 17 -17.77 8.53 3.11
N LYS A 18 -17.15 9.06 2.06
CA LYS A 18 -15.76 9.55 2.11
C LYS A 18 -15.51 10.78 1.24
N GLY A 19 -14.45 11.52 1.56
CA GLY A 19 -14.01 12.68 0.78
C GLY A 19 -15.10 13.74 0.64
N GLU A 20 -15.26 14.29 -0.57
CA GLU A 20 -16.27 15.32 -0.86
C GLU A 20 -17.72 14.92 -0.55
N ASN A 21 -18.00 13.62 -0.45
CA ASN A 21 -19.31 13.09 -0.09
C ASN A 21 -19.56 13.05 1.43
N ALA A 22 -18.53 13.18 2.28
CA ALA A 22 -18.69 13.22 3.73
C ALA A 22 -19.20 14.59 4.18
N THR A 23 -20.47 14.90 3.90
CA THR A 23 -21.16 16.12 4.33
C THR A 23 -22.23 15.78 5.36
N VAL A 24 -22.58 16.71 6.26
CA VAL A 24 -23.63 16.50 7.28
C VAL A 24 -24.89 15.84 6.69
N PRO A 25 -25.50 16.34 5.58
CA PRO A 25 -26.71 15.73 5.05
C PRO A 25 -26.51 14.31 4.50
N ASN A 26 -25.32 13.99 4.00
CA ASN A 26 -25.01 12.64 3.52
C ASN A 26 -24.76 11.68 4.69
N ILE A 27 -24.11 12.14 5.76
CA ILE A 27 -23.88 11.35 6.99
C ILE A 27 -25.21 11.03 7.67
N LEU A 28 -26.10 12.01 7.84
CA LEU A 28 -27.45 11.78 8.38
C LEU A 28 -28.26 10.81 7.51
N ARG A 29 -28.13 10.90 6.17
CA ARG A 29 -28.71 9.90 5.24
C ARG A 29 -28.00 8.54 5.29
N GLY A 30 -26.78 8.47 5.81
CA GLY A 30 -26.07 7.26 6.13
C GLY A 30 -26.71 6.56 7.31
N PHE A 31 -26.85 7.26 8.44
CA PHE A 31 -27.51 6.75 9.64
C PHE A 31 -28.97 6.37 9.41
N LYS A 32 -29.72 7.21 8.68
CA LYS A 32 -31.09 6.85 8.30
C LYS A 32 -31.16 5.56 7.49
N TRP A 33 -30.21 5.35 6.58
CA TRP A 33 -30.14 4.10 5.82
C TRP A 33 -29.77 2.92 6.71
N LEU A 34 -28.89 3.11 7.70
CA LEU A 34 -28.51 2.06 8.64
C LEU A 34 -29.72 1.62 9.49
N ASP A 35 -30.44 2.59 10.08
CA ASP A 35 -31.69 2.44 10.83
C ASP A 35 -32.81 1.77 10.01
N GLU A 36 -32.80 1.92 8.68
CA GLU A 36 -33.75 1.25 7.76
C GLU A 36 -33.35 -0.19 7.40
N MET A 37 -32.09 -0.58 7.65
CA MET A 37 -31.52 -1.86 7.19
C MET A 37 -31.29 -2.88 8.30
N GLU A 38 -31.21 -2.42 9.55
CA GLU A 38 -30.92 -3.25 10.72
C GLU A 38 -32.17 -3.57 11.54
N ASP A 39 -32.12 -4.68 12.30
CA ASP A 39 -33.08 -5.01 13.33
C ASP A 39 -32.44 -5.58 14.62
N GLU A 40 -33.29 -5.91 15.60
CA GLU A 40 -32.93 -6.44 16.93
C GLU A 40 -32.09 -7.75 16.94
N ASN A 41 -31.87 -8.38 15.80
CA ASN A 41 -31.02 -9.56 15.64
C ASN A 41 -29.66 -9.26 15.00
N ASP A 42 -29.45 -8.04 14.52
CA ASP A 42 -28.27 -7.64 13.78
C ASP A 42 -27.15 -7.07 14.67
N ILE A 43 -25.93 -7.13 14.15
CA ILE A 43 -24.77 -6.42 14.69
C ILE A 43 -24.44 -5.28 13.74
N CYS A 44 -24.42 -4.05 14.26
CA CYS A 44 -24.00 -2.88 13.50
C CYS A 44 -22.56 -2.51 13.84
N LEU A 45 -21.77 -2.17 12.82
CA LEU A 45 -20.43 -1.62 13.00
C LEU A 45 -20.33 -0.25 12.32
N ILE A 46 -19.93 0.75 13.10
CA ILE A 46 -19.75 2.13 12.66
C ILE A 46 -18.28 2.49 12.80
N TYR A 47 -17.65 2.86 11.69
CA TYR A 47 -16.26 3.30 11.65
C TYR A 47 -16.19 4.77 11.26
N LEU A 48 -15.66 5.59 12.17
CA LEU A 48 -15.51 7.03 12.01
C LEU A 48 -14.03 7.39 12.00
N THR A 49 -13.60 8.11 10.98
CA THR A 49 -12.26 8.69 10.93
C THR A 49 -12.33 10.09 10.33
N THR A 50 -11.94 11.09 11.12
CA THR A 50 -11.91 12.50 10.72
C THR A 50 -11.09 13.32 11.73
N HIS A 51 -10.99 14.63 11.51
CA HIS A 51 -10.47 15.56 12.50
C HIS A 51 -11.51 15.78 13.60
N GLY A 52 -11.14 15.55 14.86
CA GLY A 52 -11.88 16.03 16.03
C GLY A 52 -11.28 17.35 16.52
N PHE A 53 -12.13 18.22 17.06
CA PHE A 53 -11.72 19.47 17.69
C PHE A 53 -12.70 19.82 18.82
N PRO A 54 -12.22 20.45 19.91
CA PRO A 54 -13.09 20.99 20.94
C PRO A 54 -13.82 22.24 20.41
N ILE A 55 -15.14 22.30 20.56
CA ILE A 55 -15.93 23.52 20.41
C ILE A 55 -15.78 24.31 21.71
N LEU A 56 -15.40 25.60 21.61
CA LEU A 56 -15.16 26.49 22.77
C LEU A 56 -16.36 26.68 23.74
N PHE A 57 -17.52 26.07 23.46
CA PHE A 57 -18.74 26.15 24.25
C PHE A 57 -19.51 24.83 24.13
N ASP A 58 -19.87 24.26 25.27
CA ASP A 58 -20.82 23.18 25.44
C ASP A 58 -22.23 23.60 24.93
N LEU A 59 -22.83 22.79 24.06
CA LEU A 59 -24.17 22.98 23.50
C LEU A 59 -25.17 22.06 24.21
N PRO A 60 -26.46 22.43 24.32
CA PRO A 60 -27.41 21.61 25.05
C PRO A 60 -27.60 20.18 24.48
N PRO A 61 -27.67 19.14 25.33
CA PRO A 61 -27.57 19.15 26.80
C PRO A 61 -26.17 19.43 27.36
N PHE A 62 -26.08 20.36 28.32
CA PHE A 62 -24.82 20.70 28.99
C PHE A 62 -24.32 19.61 29.95
N ASP A 63 -23.62 18.60 29.43
CA ASP A 63 -23.16 17.42 30.17
C ASP A 63 -21.64 17.23 30.24
N GLU A 64 -20.88 18.08 29.56
CA GLU A 64 -19.41 18.11 29.53
C GLU A 64 -18.79 18.76 30.79
N GLU A 65 -17.81 18.09 31.44
CA GLU A 65 -17.18 18.58 32.68
C GLU A 65 -16.20 19.76 32.44
N ASP A 66 -15.69 19.90 31.22
CA ASP A 66 -14.78 20.98 30.80
C ASP A 66 -15.49 22.18 30.15
N GLY A 67 -16.78 22.02 29.81
CA GLY A 67 -17.65 23.03 29.21
C GLY A 67 -17.45 23.25 27.70
N MET A 68 -16.96 22.24 26.96
CA MET A 68 -16.71 22.27 25.51
C MET A 68 -17.20 20.99 24.81
N ASP A 69 -18.09 21.08 23.82
CA ASP A 69 -18.47 19.89 23.03
C ASP A 69 -17.31 19.39 22.17
N GLU A 70 -17.18 18.07 22.02
CA GLU A 70 -16.38 17.49 20.94
C GLU A 70 -17.17 17.42 19.63
N ALA A 71 -16.55 17.88 18.54
CA ALA A 71 -17.14 17.76 17.22
C ALA A 71 -16.23 17.11 16.20
N LEU A 72 -16.82 16.25 15.40
CA LEU A 72 -16.17 15.64 14.25
C LEU A 72 -16.41 16.50 13.01
N ALA A 73 -15.30 16.92 12.39
CA ALA A 73 -15.34 17.71 11.18
C ALA A 73 -15.89 16.88 10.01
N THR A 74 -16.83 17.43 9.24
CA THR A 74 -17.17 16.88 7.92
C THR A 74 -16.23 17.44 6.85
N TYR A 75 -16.37 17.04 5.59
CA TYR A 75 -15.57 17.57 4.46
C TYR A 75 -15.60 19.10 4.35
N LYS A 76 -16.69 19.73 4.82
CA LYS A 76 -16.84 21.20 4.84
C LYS A 76 -16.68 21.80 6.24
N GLY A 77 -16.17 21.01 7.19
CA GLY A 77 -16.02 21.36 8.60
C GLY A 77 -14.97 22.42 8.88
N PHE A 78 -14.17 22.81 7.88
CA PHE A 78 -13.23 23.91 7.96
C PHE A 78 -13.63 25.05 7.02
N LEU A 79 -13.61 26.29 7.54
CA LEU A 79 -13.77 27.48 6.72
C LEU A 79 -12.53 27.67 5.83
N PRO A 80 -12.67 28.18 4.60
CA PRO A 80 -11.55 28.49 3.70
C PRO A 80 -10.83 29.79 4.11
N ILE A 81 -10.56 29.95 5.40
CA ILE A 81 -9.93 31.13 6.01
C ILE A 81 -8.81 30.61 6.92
N GLU A 82 -7.57 31.02 6.65
CA GLU A 82 -6.43 30.71 7.50
C GLU A 82 -6.62 31.38 8.87
N ASN A 83 -6.42 30.62 9.95
CA ASN A 83 -6.49 31.15 11.30
C ASN A 83 -5.23 31.99 11.58
N PRO A 84 -5.33 33.28 11.94
CA PRO A 84 -4.17 34.11 12.24
C PRO A 84 -3.41 33.71 13.52
N TRP A 85 -3.97 32.80 14.34
CA TRP A 85 -3.49 32.49 15.69
C TRP A 85 -3.24 30.99 15.94
N SER A 86 -3.59 30.11 14.99
CA SER A 86 -3.32 28.67 15.02
C SER A 86 -2.97 28.17 13.62
N TRP A 87 -2.30 27.02 13.53
CA TRP A 87 -2.04 26.34 12.28
C TRP A 87 -3.29 25.62 11.72
N GLU A 88 -4.36 25.51 12.52
CA GLU A 88 -5.63 24.88 12.15
C GLU A 88 -6.66 25.92 11.64
N PRO A 89 -7.36 25.65 10.52
CA PRO A 89 -8.43 26.52 10.03
C PRO A 89 -9.60 26.64 11.01
N LEU A 90 -10.34 27.74 10.96
CA LEU A 90 -11.55 27.90 11.80
C LEU A 90 -12.62 26.85 11.46
N ALA A 91 -13.21 26.23 12.49
CA ALA A 91 -14.32 25.30 12.32
C ALA A 91 -15.55 25.98 11.70
N ASN A 92 -16.25 25.26 10.83
CA ASN A 92 -17.51 25.68 10.24
C ASN A 92 -18.68 25.07 11.04
N PRO A 93 -19.35 25.86 11.89
CA PRO A 93 -20.38 25.35 12.81
C PRO A 93 -21.59 24.73 12.10
N PHE A 94 -21.76 24.92 10.80
CA PHE A 94 -22.84 24.34 10.00
C PHE A 94 -22.45 23.06 9.25
N ALA A 95 -21.22 22.58 9.44
CA ALA A 95 -20.67 21.43 8.73
C ALA A 95 -19.87 20.51 9.66
N ILE A 96 -20.30 20.44 10.91
CA ILE A 96 -19.75 19.60 11.97
C ILE A 96 -20.91 18.78 12.55
N ILE A 97 -20.59 17.68 13.22
CA ILE A 97 -21.58 16.88 13.95
C ILE A 97 -21.01 16.70 15.35
N THR A 98 -21.78 17.06 16.37
CA THR A 98 -21.38 16.90 17.77
C THR A 98 -21.53 15.44 18.19
N ASP A 99 -20.80 15.06 19.22
CA ASP A 99 -20.95 13.80 19.94
C ASP A 99 -22.43 13.53 20.33
N ASP A 100 -23.16 14.54 20.78
CA ASP A 100 -24.59 14.52 21.10
C ASP A 100 -25.47 14.11 19.92
N GLU A 101 -25.21 14.69 18.75
CA GLU A 101 -25.94 14.35 17.53
C GLU A 101 -25.63 12.91 17.12
N PHE A 102 -24.38 12.45 17.28
CA PHE A 102 -24.03 11.06 17.07
C PHE A 102 -24.71 10.14 18.08
N ASN A 103 -24.74 10.50 19.36
CA ASN A 103 -25.39 9.77 20.44
C ASN A 103 -26.88 9.60 20.17
N PHE A 104 -27.56 10.67 19.73
CA PHE A 104 -28.94 10.60 19.28
C PHE A 104 -29.11 9.61 18.12
N LEU A 105 -28.22 9.65 17.12
CA LEU A 105 -28.29 8.75 15.97
C LEU A 105 -28.02 7.29 16.35
N PHE A 106 -27.06 7.02 17.24
CA PHE A 106 -26.78 5.68 17.75
C PHE A 106 -27.95 5.13 18.58
N ASN A 107 -28.62 5.98 19.37
CA ASN A 107 -29.79 5.63 20.19
C ASN A 107 -31.05 5.29 19.40
N ARG A 108 -31.06 5.56 18.10
CA ARG A 108 -32.15 5.16 17.22
C ARG A 108 -32.06 3.70 16.78
N LEU A 109 -30.84 3.16 16.73
CA LEU A 109 -30.59 1.81 16.24
C LEU A 109 -31.15 0.79 17.24
N GLU A 110 -31.85 -0.21 16.73
CA GLU A 110 -32.49 -1.30 17.49
C GLU A 110 -31.63 -2.56 17.54
N SER A 111 -30.44 -2.53 16.94
CA SER A 111 -29.52 -3.65 16.78
C SER A 111 -29.19 -4.38 18.08
N LYS A 112 -28.98 -5.69 17.98
CA LYS A 112 -28.55 -6.53 19.10
C LYS A 112 -27.26 -6.02 19.74
N GLY A 113 -26.31 -5.58 18.93
CA GLY A 113 -25.03 -5.03 19.36
C GLY A 113 -24.51 -3.97 18.39
N ILE A 114 -23.91 -2.91 18.91
CA ILE A 114 -23.37 -1.80 18.10
C ILE A 114 -21.90 -1.57 18.46
N GLY A 115 -21.03 -1.81 17.49
CA GLY A 115 -19.61 -1.51 17.56
C GLY A 115 -19.33 -0.14 16.97
N ILE A 116 -18.59 0.71 17.67
CA ILE A 116 -18.24 2.05 17.22
C ILE A 116 -16.73 2.20 17.33
N ILE A 117 -16.07 2.46 16.21
CA ILE A 117 -14.63 2.69 16.13
C ILE A 117 -14.42 4.16 15.75
N VAL A 118 -13.76 4.92 16.62
CA VAL A 118 -13.46 6.34 16.41
C VAL A 118 -11.95 6.56 16.32
N ASP A 119 -11.46 6.81 15.11
CA ASP A 119 -10.06 7.14 14.84
C ASP A 119 -9.91 8.61 14.42
N SER A 120 -9.91 9.49 15.43
CA SER A 120 -9.79 10.95 15.33
C SER A 120 -8.88 11.53 16.42
N CYS A 121 -8.29 12.71 16.20
CA CYS A 121 -7.68 13.48 17.30
C CYS A 121 -8.77 13.93 18.28
N HIS A 122 -8.50 13.96 19.59
CA HIS A 122 -9.53 14.25 20.61
C HIS A 122 -10.75 13.32 20.44
N SER A 123 -10.51 12.00 20.42
CA SER A 123 -11.58 11.00 20.28
C SER A 123 -12.20 10.57 21.61
N GLY A 124 -11.76 11.17 22.73
CA GLY A 124 -12.05 10.69 24.08
C GLY A 124 -13.28 11.31 24.75
N GLY A 125 -13.69 12.52 24.38
CA GLY A 125 -14.97 13.14 24.80
C GLY A 125 -16.19 12.68 23.98
N PHE A 126 -16.09 11.52 23.32
CA PHE A 126 -17.27 10.74 22.94
C PHE A 126 -17.82 9.91 24.12
N ASN A 127 -17.43 10.23 25.35
CA ASN A 127 -17.69 9.45 26.57
C ASN A 127 -18.35 10.28 27.68
N ASP A 128 -19.25 11.17 27.30
CA ASP A 128 -19.88 12.07 28.24
C ASP A 128 -20.93 11.37 29.10
N ASN A 129 -20.42 10.91 30.25
CA ASN A 129 -21.07 10.32 31.41
C ASN A 129 -22.31 9.44 31.19
N TRP A 130 -22.04 8.17 30.86
CA TRP A 130 -22.87 7.01 31.26
C TRP A 130 -22.93 6.79 32.81
N SER A 131 -22.30 7.65 33.62
CA SER A 131 -22.31 7.58 35.08
C SER A 131 -23.53 8.29 35.68
N TYR A 132 -24.69 7.64 35.66
CA TYR A 132 -25.74 7.92 36.65
C TYR A 132 -25.30 7.39 38.03
N SER A 133 -24.30 8.03 38.63
CA SER A 133 -23.90 7.81 40.02
C SER A 133 -24.07 9.05 40.88
N LYS A 134 -25.22 9.72 40.75
CA LYS A 134 -25.86 10.34 41.92
C LYS A 134 -27.31 9.90 42.05
N ILE A 135 -27.45 8.84 42.84
CA ILE A 135 -28.63 8.45 43.60
C ILE A 135 -29.44 9.69 44.02
N THR A 136 -30.66 9.83 43.50
CA THR A 136 -31.84 10.13 44.32
C THR A 136 -33.13 9.59 43.69
N ASN A 137 -33.60 8.47 44.23
CA ASN A 137 -35.00 8.10 44.41
C ASN A 137 -35.95 8.06 43.18
N TRP A 138 -35.71 7.12 42.27
CA TRP A 138 -36.77 6.53 41.42
C TRP A 138 -36.47 5.07 41.02
N ALA A 139 -35.74 4.33 41.86
CA ALA A 139 -35.29 2.97 41.54
C ALA A 139 -36.37 1.87 41.63
N ASN A 140 -37.65 2.16 41.37
CA ASN A 140 -38.72 1.15 41.44
C ASN A 140 -39.88 1.31 40.44
N GLU A 141 -39.85 2.25 39.48
CA GLU A 141 -40.98 2.43 38.55
C GLU A 141 -40.64 2.45 37.05
N PHE A 142 -39.37 2.34 36.66
CA PHE A 142 -38.98 2.32 35.24
C PHE A 142 -38.18 1.08 34.88
N ALA A 143 -38.82 -0.08 34.96
CA ALA A 143 -38.38 -1.30 34.27
C ALA A 143 -38.54 -1.20 32.73
N GLY A 144 -38.31 0.00 32.16
CA GLY A 144 -38.54 0.36 30.75
C GLY A 144 -37.36 1.08 30.08
N GLU A 145 -36.20 1.20 30.74
CA GLU A 145 -35.03 1.99 30.26
C GLU A 145 -33.77 1.14 29.93
N MET A 146 -33.94 -0.10 29.45
CA MET A 146 -32.82 -0.91 28.93
C MET A 146 -32.69 -0.81 27.39
N LYS A 147 -32.76 0.39 26.80
CA LYS A 147 -32.56 0.60 25.35
C LYS A 147 -31.18 1.17 24.95
N GLY A 148 -30.29 1.44 25.91
CA GLY A 148 -28.97 2.05 25.65
C GLY A 148 -27.74 1.16 25.89
N GLN A 149 -27.90 -0.11 26.26
CA GLN A 149 -26.81 -0.86 26.89
C GLN A 149 -25.96 -1.73 25.95
N ASN A 150 -26.34 -2.04 24.71
CA ASN A 150 -25.63 -3.07 23.94
C ASN A 150 -24.54 -2.52 23.00
N ARG A 151 -23.54 -1.80 23.52
CA ARG A 151 -22.51 -1.16 22.68
C ARG A 151 -21.09 -1.34 23.17
N VAL A 152 -20.18 -1.32 22.20
CA VAL A 152 -18.73 -1.27 22.42
C VAL A 152 -18.18 -0.13 21.60
N ILE A 153 -17.56 0.85 22.27
CA ILE A 153 -16.95 2.02 21.64
C ILE A 153 -15.44 1.93 21.87
N VAL A 154 -14.65 2.03 20.81
CA VAL A 154 -13.19 2.07 20.89
C VAL A 154 -12.67 3.35 20.26
N THR A 155 -11.77 4.02 20.96
CA THR A 155 -11.25 5.34 20.57
C THR A 155 -9.73 5.31 20.50
N SER A 156 -9.17 6.06 19.54
CA SER A 156 -7.73 6.04 19.23
C SER A 156 -6.85 6.71 20.28
N VAL A 157 -7.37 7.74 20.96
CA VAL A 157 -6.70 8.52 22.00
C VAL A 157 -7.72 9.04 23.04
N PRO A 158 -7.26 9.33 24.26
CA PRO A 158 -8.02 10.11 25.23
C PRO A 158 -8.33 11.52 24.71
N GLU A 159 -9.26 12.20 25.39
CA GLU A 159 -9.76 13.54 25.09
C GLU A 159 -8.62 14.58 25.03
N GLU A 160 -7.63 14.43 25.90
CA GLU A 160 -6.48 15.32 26.02
C GLU A 160 -5.37 15.11 24.97
N ASP A 161 -5.46 14.09 24.11
CA ASP A 161 -4.36 13.61 23.26
C ASP A 161 -4.66 13.69 21.75
N VAL A 162 -3.57 13.69 20.95
CA VAL A 162 -3.63 13.79 19.48
C VAL A 162 -3.37 12.42 18.84
N SER A 163 -4.28 12.00 17.95
CA SER A 163 -4.17 10.73 17.21
C SER A 163 -3.22 10.84 16.02
N TYR A 164 -2.44 9.79 15.79
CA TYR A 164 -1.74 9.57 14.52
C TYR A 164 -2.58 8.60 13.66
N GLY A 165 -3.72 9.11 13.16
CA GLY A 165 -4.91 8.41 12.61
C GLY A 165 -4.72 7.36 11.50
N SER A 166 -3.82 6.41 11.72
CA SER A 166 -3.61 5.22 10.92
C SER A 166 -2.99 4.09 11.73
N PHE A 167 -2.27 4.38 12.83
CA PHE A 167 -1.70 3.35 13.70
C PHE A 167 -2.77 2.58 14.48
N PHE A 168 -3.77 3.27 15.05
CA PHE A 168 -4.85 2.63 15.80
C PHE A 168 -5.66 1.69 14.91
N THR A 169 -6.21 2.22 13.82
CA THR A 169 -6.96 1.41 12.85
C THR A 169 -6.13 0.28 12.26
N HIS A 170 -4.84 0.47 11.98
CA HIS A 170 -3.98 -0.60 11.45
C HIS A 170 -3.90 -1.81 12.38
N TYR A 171 -3.64 -1.59 13.66
CA TYR A 171 -3.50 -2.69 14.62
C TYR A 171 -4.85 -3.27 15.04
N LEU A 172 -5.91 -2.47 15.08
CA LEU A 172 -7.27 -2.95 15.30
C LEU A 172 -7.73 -3.88 14.17
N ILE A 173 -7.44 -3.50 12.91
CA ILE A 173 -7.68 -4.35 11.74
C ILE A 173 -6.94 -5.68 11.84
N LYS A 174 -5.67 -5.68 12.27
CA LYS A 174 -4.93 -6.93 12.51
C LYS A 174 -5.57 -7.77 13.60
N GLY A 175 -6.02 -7.14 14.69
CA GLY A 175 -6.79 -7.83 15.73
C GLY A 175 -7.99 -8.59 15.14
N LEU A 176 -8.81 -7.90 14.36
CA LEU A 176 -9.98 -8.45 13.67
C LEU A 176 -9.66 -9.47 12.56
N GLN A 177 -8.43 -9.52 12.05
CA GLN A 177 -8.01 -10.57 11.11
C GLN A 177 -7.76 -11.92 11.80
N GLY A 178 -7.66 -11.96 13.12
CA GLY A 178 -7.33 -13.19 13.85
C GLY A 178 -6.18 -13.05 14.82
N TYR A 179 -5.34 -12.01 14.69
CA TYR A 179 -4.23 -11.81 15.63
C TYR A 179 -4.71 -11.46 17.06
N GLY A 180 -5.97 -11.02 17.17
CA GLY A 180 -6.61 -10.69 18.44
C GLY A 180 -7.35 -11.84 19.11
N ASP A 181 -7.58 -12.97 18.42
CA ASP A 181 -8.30 -14.15 18.95
C ASP A 181 -7.53 -14.72 20.16
N ALA A 182 -7.85 -14.20 21.34
CA ALA A 182 -7.10 -14.46 22.56
C ALA A 182 -7.57 -15.76 23.21
N ASN A 183 -8.85 -16.10 22.99
CA ASN A 183 -9.50 -17.28 23.53
C ASN A 183 -9.32 -18.53 22.61
N ASN A 184 -8.85 -18.35 21.37
CA ASN A 184 -8.65 -19.35 20.32
C ASN A 184 -9.95 -20.05 19.90
N ASP A 185 -11.05 -19.32 19.81
CA ASP A 185 -12.35 -19.84 19.37
C ASP A 185 -12.60 -19.68 17.86
N GLY A 186 -11.69 -19.02 17.14
CA GLY A 186 -11.79 -18.79 15.70
C GLY A 186 -12.62 -17.57 15.32
N ILE A 187 -13.06 -16.76 16.29
CA ILE A 187 -13.84 -15.54 16.11
C ILE A 187 -13.06 -14.40 16.78
N CYS A 188 -13.10 -13.21 16.20
CA CYS A 188 -12.54 -12.00 16.77
C CYS A 188 -13.64 -11.03 17.16
N SER A 189 -13.65 -10.66 18.43
CA SER A 189 -14.48 -9.58 18.95
C SER A 189 -13.82 -8.20 18.80
N LEU A 190 -14.61 -7.13 18.96
CA LEU A 190 -14.06 -5.77 18.98
C LEU A 190 -13.13 -5.54 20.19
N GLU A 191 -13.48 -6.12 21.33
CA GLU A 191 -12.73 -6.08 22.59
C GLU A 191 -11.38 -6.79 22.43
N GLU A 192 -11.37 -8.01 21.87
CA GLU A 192 -10.16 -8.77 21.58
C GLU A 192 -9.23 -8.01 20.64
N ALA A 193 -9.78 -7.47 19.55
CA ALA A 193 -9.01 -6.66 18.61
C ALA A 193 -8.41 -5.41 19.28
N PHE A 194 -9.16 -4.78 20.19
CA PHE A 194 -8.69 -3.64 20.96
C PHE A 194 -7.55 -4.02 21.92
N TYR A 195 -7.72 -5.10 22.69
CA TYR A 195 -6.70 -5.55 23.65
C TYR A 195 -5.44 -6.08 22.98
N TYR A 196 -5.54 -6.59 21.75
CA TYR A 196 -4.38 -6.85 20.89
C TYR A 196 -3.66 -5.56 20.47
N ALA A 197 -4.42 -4.56 20.00
CA ALA A 197 -3.85 -3.34 19.44
C ALA A 197 -3.21 -2.42 20.48
N LYS A 198 -3.86 -2.25 21.64
CA LYS A 198 -3.47 -1.30 22.70
C LYS A 198 -2.00 -1.37 23.11
N PRO A 199 -1.44 -2.51 23.56
CA PRO A 199 -0.05 -2.57 24.03
C PRO A 199 0.97 -2.32 22.91
N ILE A 200 0.63 -2.60 21.65
CA ILE A 200 1.49 -2.31 20.50
C ILE A 200 1.53 -0.81 20.26
N ILE A 201 0.36 -0.17 20.26
CA ILE A 201 0.21 1.27 20.04
C ILE A 201 0.89 2.07 21.14
N GLU A 202 0.68 1.72 22.41
CA GLU A 202 1.32 2.38 23.56
C GLU A 202 2.85 2.28 23.52
N LYS A 203 3.38 1.20 22.94
CA LYS A 203 4.82 0.97 22.80
C LYS A 203 5.43 1.70 21.60
N GLU A 204 4.75 1.68 20.46
CA GLU A 204 5.27 2.23 19.20
C GLU A 204 4.96 3.71 19.03
N THR A 205 3.98 4.23 19.77
CA THR A 205 3.48 5.60 19.67
C THR A 205 3.40 6.25 21.06
N ARG A 206 2.76 7.43 21.15
CA ARG A 206 2.37 8.06 22.42
C ARG A 206 0.86 8.03 22.67
N MET A 207 0.11 7.30 21.84
CA MET A 207 -1.35 7.21 21.94
C MET A 207 -1.73 6.23 23.05
N SER A 208 -2.85 6.49 23.72
CA SER A 208 -3.41 5.64 24.77
C SER A 208 -4.87 5.25 24.45
N PRO A 209 -5.11 4.30 23.53
CA PRO A 209 -6.47 3.94 23.13
C PRO A 209 -7.39 3.57 24.31
N GLN A 210 -8.68 3.91 24.20
CA GLN A 210 -9.69 3.63 25.21
C GLN A 210 -10.81 2.74 24.65
N ILE A 211 -11.45 1.99 25.55
CA ILE A 211 -12.61 1.15 25.25
C ILE A 211 -13.69 1.42 26.28
N PHE A 212 -14.92 1.60 25.80
CA PHE A 212 -16.12 1.75 26.59
C PHE A 212 -17.06 0.62 26.19
N ASP A 213 -17.34 -0.26 27.14
CA ASP A 213 -18.07 -1.48 26.89
C ASP A 213 -19.27 -1.56 27.82
N SER A 214 -20.45 -1.55 27.24
CA SER A 214 -21.72 -1.84 27.90
C SER A 214 -22.35 -3.13 27.38
N TYR A 215 -21.79 -3.73 26.32
CA TYR A 215 -22.33 -4.90 25.68
C TYR A 215 -22.16 -6.13 26.60
N PRO A 216 -23.22 -6.94 26.79
CA PRO A 216 -23.11 -8.13 27.62
C PRO A 216 -22.30 -9.22 26.89
N GLY A 217 -21.02 -9.36 27.25
CA GLY A 217 -20.12 -10.38 26.70
C GLY A 217 -19.12 -9.77 25.73
N GLU A 218 -18.88 -10.44 24.60
CA GLU A 218 -17.97 -9.99 23.55
C GLU A 218 -18.74 -9.66 22.27
N LEU A 219 -18.50 -8.50 21.68
CA LEU A 219 -19.10 -8.09 20.42
C LEU A 219 -18.34 -8.74 19.25
N LEU A 220 -18.77 -9.93 18.88
CA LEU A 220 -18.20 -10.73 17.78
C LEU A 220 -18.36 -10.01 16.43
N LEU A 221 -17.27 -9.84 15.68
CA LEU A 221 -17.29 -9.12 14.41
C LEU A 221 -16.82 -9.97 13.23
N THR A 222 -15.72 -10.72 13.37
CA THR A 222 -15.09 -11.42 12.25
C THR A 222 -14.66 -12.83 12.64
N GLU A 223 -14.53 -13.72 11.66
CA GLU A 223 -13.84 -14.99 11.85
C GLU A 223 -12.33 -14.77 11.63
N VAL A 224 -11.50 -15.62 12.23
CA VAL A 224 -10.05 -15.64 11.97
C VAL A 224 -9.82 -15.90 10.48
N GLU A 225 -9.05 -15.01 9.85
CA GLU A 225 -8.78 -15.01 8.42
C GLU A 225 -7.46 -14.26 8.10
N PHE A 226 -6.41 -15.04 7.93
CA PHE A 226 -5.07 -14.56 7.61
C PHE A 226 -4.81 -14.62 6.10
N PRO A 227 -4.10 -13.63 5.54
CA PRO A 227 -3.74 -13.69 4.13
C PRO A 227 -2.77 -14.84 3.86
N PRO A 228 -2.80 -15.43 2.64
CA PRO A 228 -1.80 -16.40 2.22
C PRO A 228 -0.38 -15.83 2.30
N SER A 229 0.60 -16.73 2.46
CA SER A 229 2.02 -16.38 2.42
C SER A 229 2.36 -15.74 1.07
N THR A 230 3.29 -14.78 1.06
CA THR A 230 3.83 -14.24 -0.20
C THR A 230 4.29 -15.41 -1.09
N PRO A 231 3.85 -15.48 -2.36
CA PRO A 231 4.23 -16.60 -3.22
C PRO A 231 5.73 -16.70 -3.40
N GLU A 232 6.21 -17.93 -3.53
CA GLU A 232 7.60 -18.18 -3.93
C GLU A 232 7.90 -17.49 -5.26
N LYS A 233 9.13 -17.01 -5.40
CA LYS A 233 9.60 -16.43 -6.65
C LYS A 233 9.36 -17.42 -7.80
N LEU A 234 8.68 -16.94 -8.85
CA LEU A 234 8.38 -17.73 -10.04
C LEU A 234 9.64 -18.44 -10.57
N GLN A 235 9.49 -19.71 -10.88
CA GLN A 235 10.53 -20.56 -11.45
C GLN A 235 10.18 -20.91 -12.89
N GLY A 236 11.13 -20.77 -13.81
CA GLY A 236 10.92 -21.07 -15.23
C GLY A 236 12.02 -20.50 -16.12
N GLU A 237 11.82 -20.57 -17.43
CA GLU A 237 12.79 -20.09 -18.41
C GLU A 237 12.83 -18.55 -18.42
N ILE A 238 14.01 -17.98 -18.18
CA ILE A 238 14.23 -16.52 -18.05
C ILE A 238 14.73 -15.84 -19.33
N ILE A 239 15.14 -16.63 -20.33
CA ILE A 239 15.54 -16.14 -21.65
C ILE A 239 14.83 -17.00 -22.68
N GLY A 240 13.99 -16.39 -23.52
CA GLY A 240 13.19 -17.10 -24.50
C GLY A 240 13.12 -16.39 -25.84
N LYS A 241 12.35 -16.97 -26.76
CA LYS A 241 11.84 -16.36 -27.98
C LYS A 241 10.42 -15.81 -27.83
N THR A 242 10.12 -14.73 -28.54
CA THR A 242 8.75 -14.21 -28.66
C THR A 242 7.83 -15.18 -29.40
N ASN A 243 6.51 -15.03 -29.21
CA ASN A 243 5.47 -15.86 -29.83
C ASN A 243 5.61 -17.37 -29.51
N LYS A 244 6.22 -17.70 -28.36
CA LYS A 244 6.30 -19.05 -27.80
C LYS A 244 5.75 -19.00 -26.37
N THR A 245 4.98 -20.02 -26.01
CA THR A 245 4.46 -20.19 -24.64
C THR A 245 5.55 -20.74 -23.73
N TYR A 246 5.69 -20.13 -22.56
CA TYR A 246 6.54 -20.59 -21.45
C TYR A 246 5.68 -20.98 -20.27
N VAL A 247 6.18 -21.91 -19.48
CA VAL A 247 5.54 -22.39 -18.26
C VAL A 247 6.37 -21.93 -17.07
N TYR A 248 5.69 -21.41 -16.05
CA TYR A 248 6.26 -20.98 -14.78
C TYR A 248 5.52 -21.66 -13.64
N THR A 249 6.22 -21.84 -12.52
CA THR A 249 5.65 -22.43 -11.31
C THR A 249 5.90 -21.54 -10.10
N THR A 250 4.96 -21.57 -9.15
CA THR A 250 5.04 -20.93 -7.83
C THR A 250 4.17 -21.73 -6.84
N SER A 251 4.28 -21.42 -5.56
CA SER A 251 3.43 -21.94 -4.49
C SER A 251 3.27 -20.88 -3.40
N SER A 252 2.22 -21.00 -2.62
CA SER A 252 1.89 -20.18 -1.46
C SER A 252 1.03 -21.02 -0.50
N GLU A 253 1.09 -20.71 0.78
CA GLU A 253 0.33 -21.41 1.82
C GLU A 253 -0.60 -20.43 2.51
N ASP A 254 -1.86 -20.83 2.61
CA ASP A 254 -2.88 -20.19 3.43
C ASP A 254 -2.88 -20.80 4.86
N PRO A 255 -2.79 -19.99 5.94
CA PRO A 255 -2.71 -20.50 7.31
C PRO A 255 -3.92 -21.33 7.77
N GLU A 256 -5.11 -21.00 7.26
CA GLU A 256 -6.37 -21.69 7.52
C GLU A 256 -6.54 -22.93 6.62
N GLY A 257 -5.67 -23.07 5.62
CA GLY A 257 -5.71 -24.16 4.64
C GLY A 257 -6.71 -23.92 3.53
N ASP A 258 -7.12 -22.66 3.31
CA ASP A 258 -8.07 -22.30 2.29
C ASP A 258 -7.49 -22.40 0.87
N GLU A 259 -8.38 -22.61 -0.09
CA GLU A 259 -8.00 -22.64 -1.50
C GLU A 259 -7.57 -21.24 -1.94
N ILE A 260 -6.47 -21.18 -2.68
CA ILE A 260 -5.85 -19.93 -3.14
C ILE A 260 -5.80 -19.86 -4.66
N LYS A 261 -5.91 -18.66 -5.19
CA LYS A 261 -5.64 -18.36 -6.61
C LYS A 261 -4.60 -17.27 -6.71
N TYR A 262 -4.02 -17.11 -7.89
CA TYR A 262 -2.92 -16.20 -8.12
C TYR A 262 -3.34 -15.09 -9.09
N LEU A 263 -2.95 -13.85 -8.80
CA LEU A 263 -2.91 -12.75 -9.77
C LEU A 263 -1.48 -12.55 -10.23
N ILE A 264 -1.24 -12.70 -11.53
CA ILE A 264 0.07 -12.56 -12.14
C ILE A 264 0.08 -11.28 -12.96
N ASN A 265 1.11 -10.47 -12.79
CA ASN A 265 1.44 -9.39 -13.72
C ASN A 265 2.64 -9.83 -14.56
N TRP A 266 2.43 -10.01 -15.86
CA TRP A 266 3.44 -10.52 -16.80
C TRP A 266 4.43 -9.45 -17.29
N GLY A 267 4.28 -8.20 -16.83
CA GLY A 267 5.16 -7.08 -17.14
C GLY A 267 4.99 -6.49 -18.55
N ASP A 268 4.13 -7.08 -19.39
CA ASP A 268 3.85 -6.63 -20.76
C ASP A 268 2.55 -5.82 -20.89
N GLY A 269 1.90 -5.55 -19.76
CA GLY A 269 0.59 -4.90 -19.66
C GLY A 269 -0.58 -5.87 -19.49
N ASN A 270 -0.34 -7.18 -19.52
CA ASN A 270 -1.36 -8.18 -19.18
C ASN A 270 -1.27 -8.60 -17.71
N GLU A 271 -2.43 -8.72 -17.09
CA GLU A 271 -2.60 -9.35 -15.78
C GLU A 271 -3.61 -10.49 -15.91
N GLU A 272 -3.34 -11.61 -15.24
CA GLU A 272 -4.14 -12.83 -15.36
C GLU A 272 -4.39 -13.45 -13.99
N TRP A 273 -5.62 -13.92 -13.80
CA TRP A 273 -6.00 -14.75 -12.66
C TRP A 273 -5.91 -16.22 -13.03
N THR A 274 -5.46 -17.03 -12.08
CA THR A 274 -5.63 -18.47 -12.16
C THR A 274 -6.99 -18.94 -11.65
N ASP A 275 -7.26 -20.22 -11.87
CA ASP A 275 -8.21 -20.98 -11.05
C ASP A 275 -7.67 -21.17 -9.61
N PHE A 276 -8.50 -21.70 -8.73
CA PHE A 276 -8.11 -22.05 -7.37
C PHE A 276 -7.24 -23.31 -7.33
N TYR A 277 -6.29 -23.30 -6.40
CA TYR A 277 -5.36 -24.37 -6.03
C TYR A 277 -5.52 -24.66 -4.54
N LEU A 278 -5.19 -25.87 -4.12
CA LEU A 278 -5.10 -26.17 -2.69
C LEU A 278 -3.94 -25.39 -2.05
N SER A 279 -4.10 -24.98 -0.78
CA SER A 279 -3.02 -24.37 0.00
C SER A 279 -1.75 -25.24 -0.05
N GLY A 280 -0.62 -24.63 -0.41
CA GLY A 280 0.69 -25.31 -0.56
C GLY A 280 0.88 -26.07 -1.88
N GLU A 281 -0.11 -26.13 -2.76
CA GLU A 281 0.03 -26.75 -4.08
C GLU A 281 0.92 -25.94 -5.02
N ILE A 282 1.66 -26.64 -5.89
CA ILE A 282 2.45 -25.98 -6.95
C ILE A 282 1.52 -25.56 -8.08
N ALA A 283 1.30 -24.25 -8.21
CA ALA A 283 0.58 -23.67 -9.32
C ALA A 283 1.42 -23.66 -10.59
N THR A 284 0.78 -24.00 -11.72
CA THR A 284 1.41 -23.98 -13.06
C THR A 284 0.76 -22.89 -13.90
N LEU A 285 1.58 -21.96 -14.37
CA LEU A 285 1.19 -20.75 -15.08
C LEU A 285 1.80 -20.76 -16.47
N SER A 286 1.10 -20.28 -17.49
CA SER A 286 1.66 -20.19 -18.83
C SER A 286 1.39 -18.86 -19.47
N HIS A 287 2.41 -18.28 -20.11
CA HIS A 287 2.29 -17.02 -20.84
C HIS A 287 3.11 -17.02 -22.11
N LEU A 288 2.76 -16.14 -23.04
CA LEU A 288 3.56 -15.85 -24.22
C LEU A 288 3.74 -14.34 -24.39
N TRP A 289 4.95 -13.92 -24.73
CA TRP A 289 5.24 -12.53 -25.06
C TRP A 289 5.28 -12.32 -26.57
N ASN A 290 4.46 -11.40 -27.07
CA ASN A 290 4.38 -11.07 -28.49
C ASN A 290 5.46 -10.07 -28.95
N LYS A 291 6.00 -9.29 -28.01
CA LYS A 291 7.00 -8.26 -28.27
C LYS A 291 8.36 -8.68 -27.71
N GLU A 292 9.41 -8.26 -28.40
CA GLU A 292 10.76 -8.44 -27.91
C GLU A 292 11.04 -7.43 -26.79
N GLY A 293 11.61 -7.89 -25.68
CA GLY A 293 11.87 -7.05 -24.52
C GLY A 293 12.22 -7.84 -23.27
N THR A 294 12.56 -7.10 -22.22
CA THR A 294 12.75 -7.60 -20.86
C THR A 294 11.58 -7.18 -19.97
N TYR A 295 11.02 -8.14 -19.24
CA TYR A 295 9.79 -7.99 -18.47
C TYR A 295 10.02 -8.35 -17.00
N ASN A 296 9.41 -7.55 -16.11
CA ASN A 296 9.35 -7.82 -14.68
C ASN A 296 8.06 -8.57 -14.40
N VAL A 297 8.15 -9.85 -14.03
CA VAL A 297 7.02 -10.71 -13.70
C VAL A 297 6.90 -10.83 -12.20
N ILE A 298 5.71 -10.57 -11.66
CA ILE A 298 5.39 -10.69 -10.23
C ILE A 298 4.04 -11.38 -10.06
N VAL A 299 3.86 -12.07 -8.94
CA VAL A 299 2.63 -12.79 -8.62
C VAL A 299 2.24 -12.55 -7.16
N LYS A 300 0.95 -12.48 -6.86
CA LYS A 300 0.43 -12.51 -5.48
C LYS A 300 -0.64 -13.61 -5.34
N ALA A 301 -0.80 -14.14 -4.15
CA ALA A 301 -1.84 -15.11 -3.80
C ALA A 301 -3.03 -14.39 -3.17
N VAL A 302 -4.22 -14.94 -3.41
CA VAL A 302 -5.48 -14.50 -2.83
C VAL A 302 -6.29 -15.75 -2.50
N ASP A 303 -6.76 -15.88 -1.26
CA ASP A 303 -7.62 -16.99 -0.85
C ASP A 303 -9.04 -16.87 -1.44
N LYS A 304 -9.89 -17.83 -1.10
CA LYS A 304 -11.28 -17.91 -1.58
C LYS A 304 -12.19 -16.82 -0.99
N TRP A 305 -11.82 -16.21 0.13
CA TRP A 305 -12.55 -15.15 0.80
C TRP A 305 -12.08 -13.75 0.37
N GLY A 306 -10.88 -13.63 -0.19
CA GLY A 306 -10.31 -12.43 -0.76
C GLY A 306 -9.23 -11.75 0.09
N ALA A 307 -8.65 -12.40 1.11
CA ALA A 307 -7.43 -11.86 1.72
C ALA A 307 -6.26 -12.00 0.74
N GLU A 308 -5.34 -11.04 0.76
CA GLU A 308 -4.31 -10.90 -0.27
C GLU A 308 -2.92 -10.93 0.35
N SER A 309 -2.02 -11.70 -0.26
CA SER A 309 -0.60 -11.64 0.06
C SER A 309 0.05 -10.37 -0.48
N GLU A 310 1.25 -10.07 0.01
CA GLU A 310 2.18 -9.19 -0.71
C GLU A 310 2.59 -9.81 -2.06
N TRP A 311 3.07 -8.97 -2.98
CA TRP A 311 3.63 -9.44 -4.25
C TRP A 311 4.95 -10.19 -4.05
N SER A 312 5.16 -11.23 -4.85
CA SER A 312 6.38 -12.05 -4.87
C SER A 312 7.63 -11.23 -5.20
N GLU A 313 8.80 -11.82 -4.94
CA GLU A 313 10.02 -11.34 -5.59
C GLU A 313 9.85 -11.36 -7.11
N ARG A 314 10.37 -10.33 -7.79
CA ARG A 314 10.31 -10.24 -9.24
C ARG A 314 11.13 -11.34 -9.91
N LEU A 315 10.55 -11.96 -10.93
CA LEU A 315 11.27 -12.72 -11.94
C LEU A 315 11.47 -11.84 -13.17
N VAL A 316 12.72 -11.62 -13.57
CA VAL A 316 13.00 -10.86 -14.79
C VAL A 316 13.20 -11.84 -15.93
N VAL A 317 12.39 -11.72 -16.97
CA VAL A 317 12.46 -12.57 -18.18
C VAL A 317 12.80 -11.73 -19.40
N THR A 318 13.57 -12.28 -20.34
CA THR A 318 13.97 -11.58 -21.57
C THR A 318 13.54 -12.40 -22.79
N MET A 319 12.70 -11.82 -23.63
CA MET A 319 12.11 -12.49 -24.79
C MET A 319 12.70 -11.89 -26.06
N ALA A 320 13.51 -12.67 -26.76
CA ALA A 320 14.19 -12.28 -27.98
C ALA A 320 13.31 -12.55 -29.21
N GLY A 321 13.15 -11.55 -30.09
CA GLY A 321 12.40 -11.69 -31.33
C GLY A 321 13.36 -11.85 -32.51
N LYS A 322 13.62 -10.71 -33.16
CA LYS A 322 14.53 -10.63 -34.32
C LYS A 322 15.99 -10.70 -33.92
N HIS A 323 16.31 -10.34 -32.68
CA HIS A 323 17.67 -10.32 -32.16
C HIS A 323 18.03 -11.59 -31.39
N VAL A 324 19.32 -11.71 -31.06
CA VAL A 324 19.84 -12.68 -30.09
C VAL A 324 20.36 -11.93 -28.86
N VAL A 325 19.97 -12.39 -27.66
CA VAL A 325 20.49 -11.87 -26.38
C VAL A 325 21.95 -12.30 -26.24
N ASP A 326 22.82 -11.36 -25.89
CA ASP A 326 24.26 -11.58 -25.70
C ASP A 326 24.65 -11.49 -24.23
N GLN A 327 24.71 -10.28 -23.67
CA GLN A 327 25.04 -10.05 -22.26
C GLN A 327 23.81 -9.59 -21.49
N ARG A 328 23.72 -9.98 -20.21
CA ARG A 328 22.58 -9.66 -19.36
C ARG A 328 22.95 -9.57 -17.89
N GLN A 329 22.49 -8.50 -17.25
CA GLN A 329 22.46 -8.33 -15.81
C GLN A 329 21.08 -7.77 -15.45
N THR A 330 20.33 -8.42 -14.55
CA THR A 330 18.98 -7.96 -14.15
C THR A 330 18.73 -7.96 -12.65
N THR A 331 19.77 -8.10 -11.82
CA THR A 331 19.62 -8.00 -10.36
C THR A 331 19.73 -6.54 -9.96
N GLN A 332 18.71 -5.99 -9.31
CA GLN A 332 18.69 -4.58 -8.88
C GLN A 332 18.69 -4.44 -7.37
N LYS A 333 19.32 -3.36 -6.89
CA LYS A 333 19.32 -2.96 -5.48
C LYS A 333 19.37 -1.44 -5.29
N TRP A 334 20.20 -0.75 -6.08
CA TRP A 334 20.39 0.70 -5.98
C TRP A 334 20.08 1.40 -7.30
N ALA A 335 19.64 2.65 -7.20
CA ALA A 335 19.43 3.54 -8.34
C ALA A 335 20.53 4.60 -8.38
N PHE A 336 21.34 4.63 -9.43
CA PHE A 336 22.37 5.64 -9.63
C PHE A 336 21.84 6.78 -10.50
N LEU A 337 21.79 7.98 -9.91
CA LEU A 337 21.30 9.18 -10.57
C LEU A 337 22.12 9.51 -11.82
N VAL A 338 21.42 9.85 -12.90
CA VAL A 338 22.00 10.27 -14.18
C VAL A 338 21.49 11.66 -14.53
N ASN A 339 22.39 12.58 -14.87
CA ASN A 339 22.06 13.95 -15.29
C ASN A 339 23.17 14.54 -16.18
N ASN A 340 23.13 15.85 -16.41
CA ASN A 340 24.03 16.54 -17.34
C ASN A 340 25.51 16.46 -16.93
N THR A 341 25.80 16.39 -15.64
CA THR A 341 27.16 16.31 -15.08
C THR A 341 27.50 14.93 -14.54
N ARG A 342 26.50 14.18 -14.06
CA ARG A 342 26.66 12.85 -13.50
C ARG A 342 26.34 11.79 -14.53
N TRP A 343 27.38 11.21 -15.13
CA TRP A 343 27.25 10.13 -16.11
C TRP A 343 27.59 8.80 -15.46
N CYS A 344 26.99 7.73 -15.97
CA CYS A 344 27.25 6.37 -15.52
C CYS A 344 27.73 5.53 -16.68
N ALA A 345 28.57 4.54 -16.43
CA ALA A 345 29.00 3.59 -17.44
C ALA A 345 29.09 2.17 -16.90
N GLN A 346 28.71 1.20 -17.71
CA GLN A 346 28.90 -0.22 -17.44
C GLN A 346 29.81 -0.79 -18.53
N SER A 347 30.92 -1.41 -18.14
CA SER A 347 31.71 -2.18 -19.10
C SER A 347 31.10 -3.57 -19.31
N PHE A 348 31.22 -4.08 -20.53
CA PHE A 348 30.75 -5.41 -20.89
C PHE A 348 31.68 -6.05 -21.93
N VAL A 349 31.60 -7.36 -22.06
CA VAL A 349 32.40 -8.14 -23.02
C VAL A 349 31.43 -8.92 -23.91
N PRO A 350 31.25 -8.52 -25.18
CA PRO A 350 30.34 -9.21 -26.09
C PRO A 350 30.88 -10.59 -26.46
N THR A 351 29.97 -11.52 -26.72
CA THR A 351 30.28 -12.85 -27.27
C THR A 351 29.94 -12.95 -28.75
N ILE A 352 29.25 -11.94 -29.29
CA ILE A 352 28.88 -11.79 -30.69
C ILE A 352 29.65 -10.65 -31.36
N ASP A 353 29.66 -10.62 -32.69
CA ASP A 353 30.46 -9.68 -33.48
C ASP A 353 29.69 -8.41 -33.90
N LYS A 354 28.40 -8.34 -33.54
CA LYS A 354 27.52 -7.20 -33.84
C LYS A 354 26.57 -6.92 -32.69
N ILE A 355 26.25 -5.65 -32.49
CA ILE A 355 25.23 -5.19 -31.54
C ILE A 355 24.31 -4.22 -32.25
N SER A 356 23.01 -4.34 -32.05
CA SER A 356 21.99 -3.47 -32.68
C SER A 356 20.90 -3.00 -31.73
N LYS A 357 20.87 -3.52 -30.50
CA LYS A 357 19.92 -3.09 -29.47
C LYS A 357 20.52 -3.27 -28.07
N ILE A 358 20.18 -2.35 -27.18
CA ILE A 358 20.43 -2.47 -25.74
C ILE A 358 19.14 -2.13 -25.00
N GLU A 359 18.89 -2.82 -23.89
CA GLU A 359 17.87 -2.45 -22.92
C GLU A 359 18.51 -2.11 -21.58
N LEU A 360 18.04 -1.04 -20.94
CA LEU A 360 18.49 -0.61 -19.62
C LEU A 360 17.33 -0.56 -18.65
N GLU A 361 17.55 -0.99 -17.41
CA GLU A 361 16.55 -0.82 -16.36
C GLU A 361 16.73 0.55 -15.67
N VAL A 362 15.70 1.39 -15.73
CA VAL A 362 15.75 2.78 -15.28
C VAL A 362 14.56 3.13 -14.41
N ILE A 363 14.71 4.18 -13.61
CA ILE A 363 13.62 4.85 -12.88
C ILE A 363 13.55 6.30 -13.35
N ALA A 364 12.34 6.83 -13.49
CA ALA A 364 12.11 8.25 -13.70
C ALA A 364 11.08 8.80 -12.71
N TRP A 365 11.48 9.73 -11.87
CA TRP A 365 10.60 10.39 -10.89
C TRP A 365 9.91 11.64 -11.45
N LYS A 366 10.38 12.15 -12.59
CA LYS A 366 9.86 13.36 -13.23
C LYS A 366 9.63 13.14 -14.73
N PRO A 367 8.59 13.76 -15.31
CA PRO A 367 8.34 13.67 -16.74
C PRO A 367 9.40 14.43 -17.54
N ASN A 368 9.48 14.14 -18.84
CA ASN A 368 10.29 14.87 -19.83
C ASN A 368 11.82 14.81 -19.62
N TYR A 369 12.31 13.85 -18.84
CA TYR A 369 13.73 13.53 -18.82
C TYR A 369 14.11 12.65 -20.01
N THR A 370 15.31 12.82 -20.51
CA THR A 370 15.83 12.10 -21.66
C THR A 370 17.00 11.24 -21.23
N PHE A 371 16.97 9.95 -21.57
CA PHE A 371 18.08 9.04 -21.33
C PHE A 371 18.82 8.83 -22.65
N ILE A 372 20.10 9.17 -22.68
CA ILE A 372 20.97 9.01 -23.84
C ILE A 372 21.98 7.91 -23.50
N LEU A 373 22.03 6.90 -24.37
CA LEU A 373 22.95 5.78 -24.31
C LEU A 373 23.97 5.93 -25.43
N SER A 374 25.25 5.75 -25.13
CA SER A 374 26.29 5.55 -26.14
C SER A 374 27.11 4.29 -25.88
N ILE A 375 27.67 3.71 -26.94
CA ILE A 375 28.62 2.60 -26.86
C ILE A 375 30.00 3.11 -27.24
N LYS A 376 31.02 2.77 -26.44
CA LYS A 376 32.41 3.19 -26.66
C LYS A 376 33.38 2.02 -26.54
N GLU A 377 34.52 2.11 -27.24
CA GLU A 377 35.64 1.16 -27.07
C GLU A 377 36.45 1.42 -25.78
N SER A 378 36.43 2.66 -25.29
CA SER A 378 37.06 3.10 -24.04
C SER A 378 36.21 4.21 -23.42
N LEU A 379 36.25 4.39 -22.10
CA LEU A 379 35.47 5.41 -21.38
C LEU A 379 35.65 6.82 -21.97
N ASP A 380 36.91 7.19 -22.26
CA ASP A 380 37.29 8.49 -22.84
C ASP A 380 37.31 8.49 -24.38
N GLY A 381 36.86 7.39 -25.00
CA GLY A 381 36.81 7.22 -26.44
C GLY A 381 35.64 7.97 -27.09
N LEU A 382 35.65 7.99 -28.42
CA LEU A 382 34.52 8.47 -29.23
C LEU A 382 33.34 7.50 -29.13
N ASP A 383 32.13 8.05 -29.23
CA ASP A 383 30.91 7.27 -29.34
C ASP A 383 30.90 6.50 -30.66
N MET A 384 30.82 5.17 -30.58
CA MET A 384 30.62 4.30 -31.75
C MET A 384 29.20 4.43 -32.29
N VAL A 385 28.25 4.60 -31.37
CA VAL A 385 26.84 4.85 -31.65
C VAL A 385 26.20 5.53 -30.45
N GLU A 386 25.15 6.31 -30.70
CA GLU A 386 24.32 6.94 -29.68
C GLU A 386 22.84 6.65 -29.99
N ALA A 387 22.06 6.42 -28.93
CA ALA A 387 20.62 6.23 -28.99
C ALA A 387 19.96 6.97 -27.83
N THR A 388 18.70 7.37 -28.02
CA THR A 388 17.95 8.15 -27.05
C THR A 388 16.59 7.52 -26.80
N ALA A 389 16.17 7.54 -25.54
CA ALA A 389 14.84 7.10 -25.14
C ALA A 389 14.29 7.96 -23.99
N ILE A 390 12.97 7.99 -23.85
CA ILE A 390 12.26 8.78 -22.82
C ILE A 390 11.56 7.79 -21.88
N PRO A 391 11.99 7.68 -20.62
CA PRO A 391 11.33 6.81 -19.64
C PRO A 391 9.96 7.38 -19.24
N ARG A 392 9.02 6.49 -18.92
CA ARG A 392 7.74 6.86 -18.29
C ARG A 392 7.97 7.22 -16.83
N VAL A 393 7.13 8.09 -16.26
CA VAL A 393 7.24 8.40 -14.83
C VAL A 393 6.84 7.17 -14.01
N SER A 394 7.77 6.73 -13.16
CA SER A 394 7.61 5.63 -12.21
C SER A 394 6.87 6.09 -10.95
N LYS A 395 6.09 5.19 -10.34
CA LYS A 395 5.59 5.39 -8.98
C LYS A 395 6.65 4.91 -7.98
N TYR A 396 6.97 5.75 -6.99
CA TYR A 396 7.93 5.42 -5.92
C TYR A 396 9.28 4.87 -6.45
N TRP A 397 9.51 3.57 -6.30
CA TRP A 397 10.73 2.84 -6.68
C TRP A 397 10.51 1.83 -7.81
N GLU A 398 9.36 1.89 -8.51
CA GLU A 398 9.09 1.03 -9.66
C GLU A 398 10.09 1.32 -10.80
N SER A 399 10.80 0.30 -11.25
CA SER A 399 11.73 0.37 -12.38
C SER A 399 11.07 -0.10 -13.69
N GLN A 400 11.63 0.33 -14.82
CA GLN A 400 11.20 -0.08 -16.14
C GLN A 400 12.39 -0.40 -17.05
N TRP A 401 12.21 -1.36 -17.96
CA TRP A 401 13.18 -1.62 -19.03
C TRP A 401 12.93 -0.65 -20.19
N LEU A 402 13.98 0.05 -20.60
CA LEU A 402 13.97 1.06 -21.66
C LEU A 402 14.76 0.55 -22.86
N ASP A 403 14.11 0.51 -24.03
CA ASP A 403 14.71 0.04 -25.28
C ASP A 403 15.54 1.14 -25.98
N PHE A 404 16.76 0.79 -26.36
CA PHE A 404 17.63 1.60 -27.21
C PHE A 404 17.93 0.84 -28.50
N ASN A 405 17.31 1.27 -29.59
CA ASN A 405 17.52 0.70 -30.92
C ASN A 405 18.44 1.62 -31.73
N PHE A 406 19.39 1.05 -32.45
CA PHE A 406 20.34 1.81 -33.28
C PHE A 406 20.83 0.96 -34.46
N PRO A 407 21.42 1.59 -35.51
CA PRO A 407 22.05 0.85 -36.60
C PRO A 407 23.11 -0.12 -36.06
N SER A 408 23.12 -1.35 -36.58
CA SER A 408 24.05 -2.39 -36.13
C SER A 408 25.50 -1.91 -36.22
N ILE A 409 26.23 -2.02 -35.11
CA ILE A 409 27.66 -1.73 -35.02
C ILE A 409 28.45 -3.04 -34.94
N SER A 410 29.69 -3.02 -35.43
CA SER A 410 30.61 -4.15 -35.29
C SER A 410 31.38 -4.06 -33.99
N VAL A 411 31.46 -5.18 -33.28
CA VAL A 411 32.25 -5.34 -32.04
C VAL A 411 33.11 -6.58 -32.15
N THR A 412 34.21 -6.64 -31.41
CA THR A 412 35.08 -7.82 -31.37
C THR A 412 34.70 -8.68 -30.18
N PRO A 413 34.27 -9.95 -30.37
CA PRO A 413 34.02 -10.86 -29.26
C PRO A 413 35.22 -10.96 -28.33
N GLY A 414 34.99 -10.88 -27.01
CA GLY A 414 36.05 -10.93 -26.00
C GLY A 414 36.78 -9.61 -25.74
N LYS A 415 36.55 -8.54 -26.53
CA LYS A 415 37.08 -7.19 -26.25
C LYS A 415 36.12 -6.42 -25.33
N THR A 416 36.63 -5.67 -24.37
CA THR A 416 35.78 -4.84 -23.49
C THR A 416 35.25 -3.61 -24.22
N TYR A 417 33.96 -3.33 -24.04
CA TYR A 417 33.26 -2.12 -24.48
C TYR A 417 32.51 -1.49 -23.31
N TYR A 418 32.03 -0.26 -23.47
CA TYR A 418 31.37 0.50 -22.42
C TYR A 418 30.02 1.02 -22.91
N ILE A 419 28.97 0.73 -22.14
CA ILE A 419 27.67 1.40 -22.27
C ILE A 419 27.74 2.63 -21.38
N VAL A 420 27.65 3.81 -21.96
CA VAL A 420 27.67 5.09 -21.25
C VAL A 420 26.27 5.70 -21.26
N CYS A 421 25.79 6.15 -20.10
CA CYS A 421 24.50 6.78 -19.94
C CYS A 421 24.61 8.19 -19.39
N LYS A 422 23.89 9.10 -20.04
CA LYS A 422 23.81 10.51 -19.68
C LYS A 422 22.38 11.03 -19.88
N SER A 423 22.05 12.13 -19.21
CA SER A 423 20.79 12.85 -19.39
C SER A 423 21.12 14.33 -19.58
N PRO A 424 20.63 15.01 -20.62
CA PRO A 424 20.94 16.43 -20.84
C PRO A 424 20.31 17.35 -19.79
N GLN A 425 19.28 16.88 -19.08
CA GLN A 425 18.62 17.65 -18.03
C GLN A 425 19.41 17.64 -16.72
N GLU A 426 19.36 18.77 -16.00
CA GLU A 426 19.85 18.92 -14.63
C GLU A 426 18.92 18.24 -13.61
N GLY A 427 19.43 18.09 -12.38
CA GLY A 427 18.67 17.56 -11.25
C GLY A 427 18.69 16.04 -11.16
N TRP A 428 17.75 15.49 -10.38
CA TRP A 428 17.73 14.08 -9.96
C TRP A 428 16.45 13.37 -10.41
N GLY A 429 16.04 13.61 -11.66
CA GLY A 429 14.78 13.10 -12.19
C GLY A 429 14.83 11.66 -12.70
N VAL A 430 16.02 11.12 -13.00
CA VAL A 430 16.20 9.78 -13.57
C VAL A 430 17.42 9.06 -12.99
N ALA A 431 17.38 7.73 -13.00
CA ALA A 431 18.47 6.88 -12.54
C ALA A 431 18.56 5.58 -13.32
N TRP A 432 19.77 5.02 -13.37
CA TRP A 432 20.03 3.67 -13.85
C TRP A 432 20.07 2.70 -12.67
N MET A 433 19.30 1.61 -12.76
CA MET A 433 19.31 0.56 -11.76
C MET A 433 20.60 -0.25 -11.80
N THR A 434 21.06 -0.62 -10.62
CA THR A 434 22.30 -1.38 -10.40
C THR A 434 22.09 -2.45 -9.34
N GLY A 435 22.76 -3.58 -9.50
CA GLY A 435 22.89 -4.59 -8.47
C GLY A 435 24.05 -4.31 -7.52
N ILE A 436 24.28 -5.25 -6.61
CA ILE A 436 25.42 -5.26 -5.67
C ILE A 436 26.10 -6.61 -5.70
N ASN A 437 27.32 -6.68 -5.17
CA ASN A 437 28.12 -7.92 -5.07
C ASN A 437 28.50 -8.51 -6.44
N ASN A 438 28.81 -7.65 -7.42
CA ASN A 438 29.33 -8.01 -8.73
C ASN A 438 28.47 -9.04 -9.48
N PRO A 439 27.17 -8.75 -9.73
CA PRO A 439 26.28 -9.68 -10.40
C PRO A 439 26.63 -9.89 -11.88
N TYR A 440 27.56 -9.12 -12.45
CA TYR A 440 28.09 -9.31 -13.79
C TYR A 440 29.63 -9.35 -13.79
N SER A 441 30.21 -10.55 -13.75
CA SER A 441 31.64 -10.76 -13.55
C SER A 441 32.56 -10.25 -14.66
N ASN A 442 32.02 -9.99 -15.86
CA ASN A 442 32.80 -9.59 -17.05
C ASN A 442 32.82 -8.07 -17.23
N GLY A 443 32.47 -7.31 -16.19
CA GLY A 443 32.35 -5.87 -16.26
C GLY A 443 32.63 -5.17 -14.95
N ASN A 444 32.51 -3.85 -15.00
CA ASN A 444 32.56 -2.98 -13.85
C ASN A 444 31.65 -1.78 -14.12
N PHE A 445 31.06 -1.27 -13.05
CA PHE A 445 30.33 -0.01 -13.08
C PHE A 445 31.23 1.19 -12.77
N TYR A 446 31.01 2.29 -13.46
CA TYR A 446 31.76 3.52 -13.34
C TYR A 446 30.80 4.71 -13.25
N THR A 447 31.25 5.76 -12.59
CA THR A 447 30.57 7.04 -12.53
C THR A 447 31.53 8.17 -12.86
N SER A 448 31.00 9.22 -13.48
CA SER A 448 31.67 10.50 -13.67
C SER A 448 30.78 11.58 -13.05
N SER A 449 31.42 12.61 -12.48
CA SER A 449 30.75 13.78 -11.88
C SER A 449 31.00 15.07 -12.66
N ASP A 450 31.64 14.96 -13.82
CA ASP A 450 32.15 16.04 -14.67
C ASP A 450 31.89 15.76 -16.15
N ALA A 451 30.69 15.24 -16.45
CA ALA A 451 30.21 15.00 -17.82
C ALA A 451 31.14 14.11 -18.66
N GLY A 452 31.75 13.11 -18.04
CA GLY A 452 32.60 12.11 -18.69
C GLY A 452 34.08 12.52 -18.84
N GLU A 453 34.52 13.62 -18.23
CA GLU A 453 35.95 14.03 -18.23
C GLU A 453 36.81 13.12 -17.33
N ASN A 454 36.30 12.70 -16.17
CA ASN A 454 36.97 11.76 -15.28
C ASN A 454 36.03 10.65 -14.80
N TRP A 455 36.51 9.41 -14.87
CA TRP A 455 35.76 8.22 -14.47
C TRP A 455 36.31 7.59 -13.19
N LYS A 456 35.40 7.19 -12.30
CA LYS A 456 35.70 6.44 -11.09
C LYS A 456 34.94 5.12 -11.11
N LYS A 457 35.66 4.02 -10.94
CA LYS A 457 35.05 2.70 -10.71
C LYS A 457 34.27 2.73 -9.41
N GLU A 458 33.02 2.28 -9.44
CA GLU A 458 32.21 2.11 -8.25
C GLU A 458 32.67 0.85 -7.49
N THR A 459 33.13 1.03 -6.26
CA THR A 459 33.73 -0.05 -5.45
C THR A 459 33.05 -0.23 -4.10
N ARG A 460 32.19 0.70 -3.68
CA ARG A 460 31.56 0.68 -2.36
C ARG A 460 30.64 -0.51 -2.18
N TRP A 461 29.96 -0.91 -3.26
CA TRP A 461 29.00 -2.02 -3.27
C TRP A 461 29.33 -3.09 -4.32
N SER A 462 30.44 -2.92 -5.03
CA SER A 462 30.77 -3.71 -6.24
C SER A 462 29.56 -3.80 -7.17
N SER A 463 29.03 -2.65 -7.56
CA SER A 463 27.82 -2.57 -8.36
C SER A 463 28.08 -2.90 -9.82
N ASP A 464 27.07 -3.50 -10.47
CA ASP A 464 26.94 -3.57 -11.92
C ASP A 464 25.56 -3.05 -12.30
N ALA A 465 25.49 -2.29 -13.40
CA ALA A 465 24.23 -1.80 -13.91
C ALA A 465 23.35 -2.91 -14.46
N CYS A 466 22.04 -2.68 -14.47
CA CYS A 466 21.05 -3.56 -15.08
C CYS A 466 20.96 -3.24 -16.57
N PHE A 467 21.34 -4.21 -17.41
CA PHE A 467 21.37 -4.06 -18.87
C PHE A 467 21.17 -5.40 -19.59
N VAL A 468 20.75 -5.32 -20.84
CA VAL A 468 20.73 -6.44 -21.79
C VAL A 468 21.28 -5.98 -23.14
N THR A 469 22.24 -6.70 -23.71
CA THR A 469 22.74 -6.45 -25.07
C THR A 469 22.17 -7.45 -26.06
N TYR A 470 21.97 -6.99 -27.29
CA TYR A 470 21.40 -7.76 -28.39
C TYR A 470 22.15 -7.51 -29.69
N GLY A 471 22.26 -8.52 -30.55
CA GLY A 471 22.76 -8.37 -31.92
C GLY A 471 22.02 -9.16 -32.97
#